data_AF-A0A510KR33-F1
#
_entry.id   AF-A0A510KR33-F1
#
_cell.length_a   1.000
_cell.length_b   1.000
_cell.length_c   1.000
_cell.angle_alpha   90.00
_cell.angle_beta   90.00
_cell.angle_gamma   90.00
#
_symmetry.space_group_name_H-M   'P 1'
#
loop_
_entity.id
_entity.type
_entity.pdbx_description
1 polymer ?
#
loop_
_entity_poly.entity_id
_entity_poly.type
_entity_poly.pdbx_seq_one_letter_code
_entity_poly.pdbx_strand_id
1 'polypeptide(L)'
;MRKLKYILLFVILIFGLNSCLTTLVGWGICEEIGCTPSPKKNGIEGVEIFAEENFLEFKNYFESLKKREIVVVKAGINETFNVNLPKNFILKKIKDGYYLYDEKKKIGFFVIEDLRASQSYDKRDIEKIFNGTDRKDYKIINVNKGVQTLKDKEGLILKLKKLSENYYALASFYESDEHSKEIQEIYDYLLEKM
;
A
#
# COMPACT_ATOMS: atom_id res chain seq x y z
N MET A 1 52.31 34.54 -13.35
CA MET A 1 50.93 34.21 -12.87
C MET A 1 49.95 33.72 -13.95
N ARG A 2 50.39 33.37 -15.17
CA ARG A 2 49.47 32.95 -16.25
C ARG A 2 49.23 31.42 -16.28
N LYS A 3 50.21 30.61 -15.85
CA LYS A 3 50.14 29.13 -15.87
C LYS A 3 49.28 28.52 -14.74
N LEU A 4 49.17 29.18 -13.59
CA LEU A 4 48.37 28.70 -12.45
C LEU A 4 46.86 28.82 -12.72
N LYS A 5 46.44 29.83 -13.50
CA LYS A 5 45.03 30.07 -13.84
C LYS A 5 44.43 28.97 -14.72
N TYR A 6 45.22 28.35 -15.61
CA TYR A 6 44.74 27.28 -16.48
C TYR A 6 44.59 25.95 -15.74
N ILE A 7 45.44 25.66 -14.74
CA ILE A 7 45.34 24.43 -13.94
C ILE A 7 44.08 24.47 -13.06
N LEU A 8 43.78 25.62 -12.44
CA LEU A 8 42.57 25.78 -11.64
C LEU A 8 41.29 25.64 -12.50
N LEU A 9 41.31 26.18 -13.73
CA LEU A 9 40.21 26.02 -14.68
C LEU A 9 40.02 24.57 -15.12
N PHE A 10 41.11 23.83 -15.30
CA PHE A 10 41.07 22.40 -15.66
C PHE A 10 40.50 21.53 -14.54
N VAL A 11 40.83 21.83 -13.28
CA VAL A 11 40.29 21.12 -12.11
C VAL A 11 38.79 21.40 -11.94
N ILE A 12 38.35 22.65 -12.12
CA ILE A 12 36.92 23.00 -12.04
C ILE A 12 36.12 22.36 -13.19
N LEU A 13 36.70 22.24 -14.39
CA LEU A 13 36.06 21.53 -15.51
C LEU A 13 35.89 20.03 -15.24
N ILE A 14 36.91 19.37 -14.67
CA ILE A 14 36.85 17.93 -14.35
C ILE A 14 35.82 17.66 -13.24
N PHE A 15 35.77 18.50 -12.20
CA PHE A 15 34.78 18.37 -11.13
C PHE A 15 33.37 18.76 -11.57
N GLY A 16 33.20 19.78 -12.41
CA GLY A 16 31.91 20.20 -12.96
C GLY A 16 31.31 19.24 -13.99
N LEU A 17 32.15 18.55 -14.77
CA LEU A 17 31.72 17.48 -15.68
C LEU A 17 31.37 16.20 -14.92
N ASN A 18 32.13 15.84 -13.88
CA ASN A 18 31.82 14.67 -13.05
C ASN A 18 30.59 14.84 -12.16
N SER A 19 30.27 16.07 -11.71
CA SER A 19 29.03 16.34 -10.98
C SER A 19 27.79 16.32 -11.87
N CYS A 20 27.95 16.55 -13.18
CA CYS A 20 26.85 16.48 -14.14
C CYS A 20 26.63 15.03 -14.62
N LEU A 21 27.72 14.26 -14.80
CA LEU A 21 27.63 12.86 -15.21
C LEU A 21 26.96 11.97 -14.14
N THR A 22 27.21 12.19 -12.84
CA THR A 22 26.55 11.40 -11.79
C THR A 22 25.06 11.72 -11.66
N THR A 23 24.63 12.95 -11.96
CA THR A 23 23.21 13.31 -12.03
C THR A 23 22.51 12.85 -13.31
N LEU A 24 23.21 12.81 -14.46
CA LEU A 24 22.65 12.31 -15.72
C LEU A 24 22.55 10.78 -15.76
N VAL A 25 23.53 10.07 -15.20
CA VAL A 25 23.48 8.60 -15.12
C VAL A 25 22.37 8.15 -14.16
N GLY A 26 22.10 8.89 -13.07
CA GLY A 26 20.97 8.57 -12.17
C GLY A 26 19.58 8.75 -12.79
N TRP A 27 19.42 9.66 -13.76
CA TRP A 27 18.17 9.86 -14.48
C TRP A 27 18.03 8.93 -15.70
N GLY A 28 19.12 8.70 -16.44
CA GLY A 28 19.09 7.90 -17.68
C GLY A 28 18.76 6.42 -17.46
N ILE A 29 19.14 5.83 -16.31
CA ILE A 29 18.83 4.42 -16.03
C ILE A 29 17.34 4.23 -15.66
N CYS A 30 16.67 5.28 -15.16
CA CYS A 30 15.24 5.20 -14.83
C CYS A 30 14.31 5.36 -16.03
N GLU A 31 14.75 6.02 -17.12
CA GLU A 31 13.99 6.10 -18.38
C GLU A 31 14.03 4.79 -19.18
N GLU A 32 15.09 3.98 -19.06
CA GLU A 32 15.24 2.73 -19.82
C GLU A 32 14.65 1.48 -19.13
N ILE A 33 14.63 1.44 -17.79
CA ILE A 33 14.23 0.24 -17.02
C ILE A 33 12.90 0.43 -16.28
N GLY A 34 12.36 1.66 -16.24
CA GLY A 34 11.16 1.96 -15.45
C GLY A 34 11.44 1.74 -13.98
N CYS A 35 12.02 2.73 -13.31
CA CYS A 35 12.18 2.69 -11.87
C CYS A 35 10.78 2.70 -11.22
N THR A 36 10.29 1.54 -10.77
CA THR A 36 9.22 1.51 -9.78
C THR A 36 9.79 2.13 -8.50
N PRO A 37 9.25 3.26 -8.02
CA PRO A 37 9.74 3.84 -6.78
C PRO A 37 9.55 2.81 -5.67
N SER A 38 10.60 2.57 -4.88
CA SER A 38 10.54 1.60 -3.79
C SER A 38 9.35 1.91 -2.88
N PRO A 39 8.65 0.85 -2.40
CA PRO A 39 7.60 0.98 -1.40
C PRO A 39 8.00 1.92 -0.26
N LYS A 40 7.06 2.74 0.19
CA LYS A 40 7.28 3.69 1.29
C LYS A 40 6.31 3.42 2.41
N LYS A 41 6.77 3.61 3.66
CA LYS A 41 5.95 3.49 4.88
C LYS A 41 4.63 4.25 4.84
N ASN A 42 4.53 5.34 4.07
CA ASN A 42 3.31 6.14 3.94
C ASN A 42 2.40 5.75 2.75
N GLY A 43 2.78 4.72 2.00
CA GLY A 43 2.06 4.12 0.88
C GLY A 43 1.31 2.83 1.27
N ILE A 44 0.78 2.12 0.28
CA ILE A 44 -0.15 0.99 0.48
C ILE A 44 0.49 -0.15 1.28
N GLU A 45 1.77 -0.46 1.02
CA GLU A 45 2.54 -1.50 1.74
C GLU A 45 3.11 -0.98 3.07
N GLY A 46 2.67 0.19 3.54
CA GLY A 46 3.31 0.91 4.62
C GLY A 46 3.35 0.19 5.96
N VAL A 47 2.34 -0.63 6.22
CA VAL A 47 2.23 -1.43 7.45
C VAL A 47 3.16 -2.64 7.45
N GLU A 48 3.38 -3.26 6.29
CA GLU A 48 4.33 -4.37 6.09
C GLU A 48 5.75 -3.86 6.30
N ILE A 49 6.11 -2.75 5.63
CA ILE A 49 7.39 -2.06 5.82
C ILE A 49 7.60 -1.68 7.29
N PHE A 50 6.56 -1.21 7.97
CA PHE A 50 6.69 -0.86 9.39
C PHE A 50 6.94 -2.08 10.28
N ALA A 51 6.29 -3.21 9.98
CA ALA A 51 6.51 -4.45 10.72
C ALA A 51 7.95 -4.94 10.54
N GLU A 52 8.48 -4.91 9.31
CA GLU A 52 9.86 -5.30 8.99
C GLU A 52 10.91 -4.37 9.63
N GLU A 53 10.73 -3.05 9.52
CA GLU A 53 11.71 -2.07 10.02
C GLU A 53 11.78 -2.03 11.55
N ASN A 54 10.64 -2.15 12.24
CA ASN A 54 10.57 -2.01 13.70
C ASN A 54 9.40 -2.79 14.31
N PHE A 55 9.54 -4.12 14.33
CA PHE A 55 8.51 -5.03 14.78
C PHE A 55 8.00 -4.79 16.21
N LEU A 56 8.88 -4.42 17.14
CA LEU A 56 8.47 -4.14 18.53
C LEU A 56 7.59 -2.87 18.60
N GLU A 57 7.95 -1.83 17.86
CA GLU A 57 7.11 -0.63 17.76
C GLU A 57 5.80 -0.94 17.05
N PHE A 58 5.82 -1.77 16.00
CA PHE A 58 4.63 -2.26 15.31
C PHE A 58 3.64 -2.95 16.27
N LYS A 59 4.12 -3.86 17.13
CA LYS A 59 3.26 -4.54 18.12
C LYS A 59 2.62 -3.56 19.10
N ASN A 60 3.42 -2.64 19.63
CA ASN A 60 2.93 -1.60 20.53
C ASN A 60 1.92 -0.66 19.83
N TYR A 61 2.17 -0.36 18.56
CA TYR A 61 1.26 0.42 17.73
C TYR A 61 -0.08 -0.28 17.56
N PHE A 62 -0.11 -1.57 17.24
CA PHE A 62 -1.35 -2.31 17.07
C PHE A 62 -2.18 -2.36 18.36
N GLU A 63 -1.55 -2.59 19.52
CA GLU A 63 -2.22 -2.52 20.82
C GLU A 63 -2.76 -1.12 21.13
N SER A 64 -2.05 -0.06 20.72
CA SER A 64 -2.55 1.32 20.83
C SER A 64 -3.74 1.58 19.91
N LEU A 65 -3.79 0.92 18.75
CA LEU A 65 -4.83 1.06 17.74
C LEU A 65 -6.17 0.57 18.27
N LYS A 66 -6.17 -0.61 18.90
CA LYS A 66 -7.34 -1.27 19.48
C LYS A 66 -8.07 -0.41 20.52
N LYS A 67 -7.35 0.52 21.15
CA LYS A 67 -7.85 1.40 22.22
C LYS A 67 -8.37 2.75 21.71
N ARG A 68 -8.22 3.05 20.42
CA ARG A 68 -8.69 4.34 19.87
C ARG A 68 -10.20 4.34 19.76
N GLU A 69 -10.77 5.52 19.96
CA GLU A 69 -12.16 5.81 19.58
C GLU A 69 -12.38 5.45 18.11
N ILE A 70 -13.54 4.83 17.82
CA ILE A 70 -13.95 4.51 16.46
C ILE A 70 -14.78 5.66 15.91
N VAL A 71 -14.45 6.11 14.71
CA VAL A 71 -15.14 7.19 13.99
C VAL A 71 -15.65 6.69 12.64
N VAL A 72 -16.74 7.28 12.16
CA VAL A 72 -17.25 6.99 10.82
C VAL A 72 -16.53 7.89 9.81
N VAL A 73 -15.84 7.28 8.86
CA VAL A 73 -15.24 7.98 7.72
C VAL A 73 -16.13 7.76 6.49
N LYS A 74 -16.49 8.85 5.82
CA LYS A 74 -17.31 8.84 4.60
C LYS A 74 -16.43 9.10 3.39
N ALA A 75 -16.60 8.32 2.33
CA ALA A 75 -15.89 8.50 1.08
C ALA A 75 -16.74 8.06 -0.11
N GLY A 76 -16.20 8.23 -1.32
CA GLY A 76 -16.89 7.96 -2.57
C GLY A 76 -17.59 9.19 -3.14
N ILE A 77 -17.48 9.36 -4.45
CA ILE A 77 -17.96 10.56 -5.17
C ILE A 77 -19.35 10.29 -5.75
N ASN A 78 -19.46 9.27 -6.61
CA ASN A 78 -20.71 8.93 -7.30
C ASN A 78 -21.58 7.95 -6.47
N GLU A 79 -20.98 7.29 -5.50
CA GLU A 79 -21.64 6.42 -4.54
C GLU A 79 -20.92 6.65 -3.22
N THR A 80 -21.64 7.05 -2.17
CA THR A 80 -21.05 7.27 -0.85
C THR A 80 -21.08 5.97 -0.07
N PHE A 81 -19.95 5.62 0.52
CA PHE A 81 -19.84 4.54 1.50
C PHE A 81 -19.29 5.06 2.82
N ASN A 82 -19.65 4.38 3.90
CA ASN A 82 -19.21 4.69 5.25
C ASN A 82 -18.38 3.52 5.76
N VAL A 83 -17.27 3.81 6.43
CA VAL A 83 -16.47 2.80 7.13
C VAL A 83 -16.21 3.24 8.56
N ASN A 84 -16.30 2.32 9.51
CA ASN A 84 -15.90 2.61 10.89
C ASN A 84 -14.40 2.33 11.05
N LEU A 85 -13.65 3.34 11.48
CA LEU A 85 -12.20 3.27 11.59
C LEU A 85 -11.71 3.84 12.91
N PRO A 86 -10.55 3.38 13.43
CA PRO A 86 -9.91 4.04 14.55
C PRO A 86 -9.63 5.52 14.25
N LYS A 87 -9.68 6.37 15.27
CA LYS A 87 -9.41 7.81 15.13
C LYS A 87 -8.04 8.07 14.49
N ASN A 88 -7.97 9.12 13.68
CA ASN A 88 -6.84 9.56 12.84
C ASN A 88 -6.60 8.74 11.57
N PHE A 89 -7.42 7.74 11.27
CA PHE A 89 -7.42 7.16 9.94
C PHE A 89 -8.19 8.04 8.95
N ILE A 90 -7.64 8.15 7.75
CA ILE A 90 -8.28 8.76 6.59
C ILE A 90 -8.18 7.82 5.39
N LEU A 91 -8.99 8.12 4.37
CA LEU A 91 -8.93 7.47 3.07
C LEU A 91 -8.24 8.41 2.09
N LYS A 92 -7.06 8.02 1.61
CA LYS A 92 -6.31 8.79 0.61
C LYS A 92 -6.66 8.31 -0.78
N LYS A 93 -7.06 9.24 -1.65
CA LYS A 93 -7.47 8.93 -3.01
C LYS A 93 -6.28 8.47 -3.87
N ILE A 94 -6.51 7.43 -4.65
CA ILE A 94 -5.63 6.93 -5.72
C ILE A 94 -6.44 6.82 -7.02
N LYS A 95 -5.78 6.45 -8.12
CA LYS A 95 -6.41 6.37 -9.44
C LYS A 95 -7.68 5.50 -9.42
N ASP A 96 -7.56 4.32 -8.82
CA ASP A 96 -8.58 3.27 -8.90
C ASP A 96 -9.38 3.09 -7.61
N GLY A 97 -9.31 4.07 -6.69
CA GLY A 97 -10.02 4.00 -5.41
C GLY A 97 -9.34 4.83 -4.31
N TYR A 98 -9.16 4.21 -3.15
CA TYR A 98 -8.54 4.81 -1.97
C TYR A 98 -7.55 3.82 -1.34
N TYR A 99 -6.65 4.33 -0.51
CA TYR A 99 -5.93 3.50 0.45
C TYR A 99 -6.09 4.06 1.85
N LEU A 100 -6.05 3.16 2.83
CA LEU A 100 -6.20 3.51 4.23
C LEU A 100 -4.88 4.09 4.78
N TYR A 101 -4.96 5.17 5.55
CA TYR A 101 -3.78 5.87 6.06
C TYR A 101 -3.99 6.39 7.49
N ASP A 102 -3.09 6.04 8.41
CA ASP A 102 -3.05 6.64 9.76
C ASP A 102 -2.23 7.94 9.72
N GLU A 103 -2.90 9.08 9.84
CA GLU A 103 -2.25 10.40 9.83
C GLU A 103 -1.34 10.63 11.03
N LYS A 104 -1.66 10.03 12.18
CA LYS A 104 -0.89 10.20 13.41
C LYS A 104 0.47 9.53 13.30
N LYS A 105 0.51 8.31 12.74
CA LYS A 105 1.76 7.54 12.58
C LYS A 105 2.39 7.65 11.19
N LYS A 106 1.68 8.25 10.25
CA LYS A 106 2.07 8.40 8.85
C LYS A 106 2.30 7.06 8.14
N ILE A 107 1.50 6.06 8.48
CA ILE A 107 1.58 4.69 7.94
C ILE A 107 0.42 4.47 6.99
N GLY A 108 0.70 3.97 5.79
CA GLY A 108 -0.34 3.51 4.87
C GLY A 108 -0.59 2.00 4.99
N PHE A 109 -1.76 1.61 4.51
CA PHE A 109 -2.32 0.27 4.61
C PHE A 109 -2.97 -0.09 3.27
N PHE A 110 -3.67 -1.23 3.29
CA PHE A 110 -4.45 -1.79 2.21
C PHE A 110 -5.46 -0.83 1.53
N VAL A 111 -5.94 -1.27 0.36
CA VAL A 111 -6.75 -0.43 -0.56
C VAL A 111 -8.25 -0.68 -0.43
N ILE A 112 -9.01 0.32 -0.86
CA ILE A 112 -10.44 0.22 -1.16
C ILE A 112 -10.59 0.56 -2.64
N GLU A 113 -10.91 -0.43 -3.45
CA GLU A 113 -11.05 -0.26 -4.90
C GLU A 113 -12.44 0.24 -5.28
N ASP A 114 -12.50 1.15 -6.25
CA ASP A 114 -13.71 1.54 -6.97
C ASP A 114 -13.81 0.74 -8.27
N LEU A 115 -14.74 -0.20 -8.32
CA LEU A 115 -15.00 -1.06 -9.48
C LEU A 115 -15.48 -0.29 -10.72
N ARG A 116 -15.68 1.02 -10.65
CA ARG A 116 -15.96 1.89 -11.82
C ARG A 116 -14.72 2.63 -12.29
N ALA A 117 -13.78 2.94 -11.40
CA ALA A 117 -12.55 3.67 -11.72
C ALA A 117 -11.45 2.74 -12.28
N SER A 118 -11.31 1.54 -11.72
CA SER A 118 -10.26 0.57 -12.05
C SER A 118 -10.13 0.28 -13.57
N GLN A 119 -9.14 0.86 -14.26
CA GLN A 119 -9.03 0.71 -15.73
C GLN A 119 -8.51 -0.67 -16.17
N SER A 120 -8.20 -1.57 -15.23
CA SER A 120 -7.72 -2.91 -15.54
C SER A 120 -8.86 -3.84 -15.97
N TYR A 121 -8.53 -4.82 -16.81
CA TYR A 121 -9.41 -5.95 -17.09
C TYR A 121 -9.82 -6.71 -15.80
N ASP A 122 -9.14 -6.46 -14.67
CA ASP A 122 -9.33 -7.03 -13.31
C ASP A 122 -10.52 -6.47 -12.49
N LYS A 123 -11.23 -5.42 -12.91
CA LYS A 123 -12.48 -4.98 -12.22
C LYS A 123 -13.44 -6.14 -11.96
N ARG A 124 -13.55 -6.98 -12.99
CA ARG A 124 -14.37 -8.18 -12.97
C ARG A 124 -13.79 -9.22 -12.01
N ASP A 125 -12.49 -9.19 -11.74
CA ASP A 125 -11.83 -10.26 -11.03
C ASP A 125 -12.04 -10.13 -9.52
N ILE A 126 -12.02 -8.93 -8.91
CA ILE A 126 -12.35 -8.82 -7.48
C ILE A 126 -13.82 -9.18 -7.19
N GLU A 127 -14.77 -8.64 -7.97
CA GLU A 127 -16.18 -8.99 -7.80
C GLU A 127 -16.43 -10.47 -8.06
N LYS A 128 -15.85 -11.05 -9.12
CA LYS A 128 -15.98 -12.47 -9.42
C LYS A 128 -15.28 -13.36 -8.39
N ILE A 129 -14.14 -12.95 -7.84
CA ILE A 129 -13.44 -13.67 -6.76
C ILE A 129 -14.35 -13.68 -5.53
N PHE A 130 -14.89 -12.52 -5.15
CA PHE A 130 -15.81 -12.37 -4.01
C PHE A 130 -17.09 -13.19 -4.18
N ASN A 131 -17.71 -13.14 -5.36
CA ASN A 131 -18.93 -13.88 -5.69
C ASN A 131 -18.66 -15.38 -5.95
N GLY A 132 -17.40 -15.77 -6.14
CA GLY A 132 -16.98 -17.13 -6.41
C GLY A 132 -17.18 -17.61 -7.85
N THR A 133 -17.48 -16.71 -8.79
CA THR A 133 -17.69 -17.05 -10.20
C THR A 133 -16.37 -17.20 -10.98
N ASP A 134 -15.29 -16.58 -10.50
CA ASP A 134 -13.93 -16.76 -11.05
C ASP A 134 -12.94 -16.42 -9.94
N ARG A 135 -12.34 -17.44 -9.33
CA ARG A 135 -11.45 -17.28 -8.19
C ARG A 135 -9.97 -17.35 -8.57
N LYS A 136 -9.57 -17.44 -9.85
CA LYS A 136 -8.15 -17.52 -10.26
C LYS A 136 -7.27 -18.37 -9.30
N ASP A 137 -7.69 -19.60 -9.01
CA ASP A 137 -7.03 -20.54 -8.07
C ASP A 137 -7.09 -20.25 -6.56
N TYR A 138 -7.71 -19.15 -6.13
CA TYR A 138 -7.97 -18.86 -4.73
C TYR A 138 -9.02 -19.81 -4.13
N LYS A 139 -8.74 -20.31 -2.93
CA LYS A 139 -9.69 -21.06 -2.08
C LYS A 139 -10.10 -20.20 -0.89
N ILE A 140 -11.40 -20.13 -0.60
CA ILE A 140 -11.86 -19.51 0.64
C ILE A 140 -11.42 -20.40 1.80
N ILE A 141 -10.69 -19.83 2.74
CA ILE A 141 -10.23 -20.51 3.96
C ILE A 141 -11.02 -20.05 5.20
N ASN A 142 -11.57 -18.84 5.19
CA ASN A 142 -12.38 -18.32 6.28
C ASN A 142 -13.36 -17.25 5.80
N VAL A 143 -14.52 -17.14 6.44
CA VAL A 143 -15.44 -16.01 6.29
C VAL A 143 -15.87 -15.56 7.68
N ASN A 144 -15.48 -14.35 8.08
CA ASN A 144 -15.81 -13.81 9.40
C ASN A 144 -16.28 -12.36 9.28
N LYS A 145 -17.42 -12.00 9.91
CA LYS A 145 -18.00 -10.65 9.90
C LYS A 145 -18.02 -9.95 8.52
N GLY A 146 -18.31 -10.72 7.47
CA GLY A 146 -18.35 -10.23 6.09
C GLY A 146 -16.98 -10.07 5.40
N VAL A 147 -15.88 -10.40 6.07
CA VAL A 147 -14.54 -10.50 5.48
C VAL A 147 -14.33 -11.93 4.98
N GLN A 148 -14.09 -12.08 3.67
CA GLN A 148 -13.63 -13.34 3.09
C GLN A 148 -12.11 -13.37 3.12
N THR A 149 -11.53 -14.43 3.68
CA THR A 149 -10.09 -14.73 3.55
C THR A 149 -9.92 -15.86 2.55
N LEU A 150 -9.15 -15.59 1.51
CA LEU A 150 -8.81 -16.53 0.46
C LEU A 150 -7.31 -16.79 0.44
N LYS A 151 -6.93 -17.97 -0.04
CA LYS A 151 -5.54 -18.39 -0.19
C LYS A 151 -5.34 -19.01 -1.56
N ASP A 152 -4.33 -18.57 -2.30
CA ASP A 152 -3.95 -19.21 -3.56
C ASP A 152 -2.99 -20.40 -3.32
N LYS A 153 -2.50 -20.98 -4.41
CA LYS A 153 -1.57 -22.12 -4.34
C LYS A 153 -0.15 -21.71 -3.92
N GLU A 154 0.22 -20.45 -4.13
CA GLU A 154 1.55 -19.91 -3.82
C GLU A 154 1.66 -19.42 -2.37
N GLY A 155 0.54 -19.35 -1.65
CA GLY A 155 0.48 -18.92 -0.26
C GLY A 155 0.15 -17.45 -0.09
N LEU A 156 -0.26 -16.75 -1.15
CA LEU A 156 -0.81 -15.40 -1.08
C LEU A 156 -2.16 -15.46 -0.37
N ILE A 157 -2.27 -14.71 0.72
CA ILE A 157 -3.51 -14.50 1.45
C ILE A 157 -4.17 -13.24 0.92
N LEU A 158 -5.44 -13.36 0.54
CA LEU A 158 -6.27 -12.25 0.10
C LEU A 158 -7.43 -12.08 1.08
N LYS A 159 -7.57 -10.88 1.65
CA LYS A 159 -8.73 -10.50 2.48
C LYS A 159 -9.59 -9.51 1.74
N LEU A 160 -10.87 -9.86 1.60
CA LEU A 160 -11.84 -9.11 0.82
C LEU A 160 -13.07 -8.78 1.67
N LYS A 161 -13.50 -7.52 1.64
CA LYS A 161 -14.78 -7.09 2.22
C LYS A 161 -15.51 -6.15 1.26
N LYS A 162 -16.76 -6.49 0.95
CA LYS A 162 -17.65 -5.59 0.20
C LYS A 162 -18.14 -4.48 1.13
N LEU A 163 -17.88 -3.23 0.75
CA LEU A 163 -18.29 -2.04 1.51
C LEU A 163 -19.60 -1.44 0.95
N SER A 164 -19.76 -1.48 -0.37
CA SER A 164 -20.97 -1.05 -1.05
C SER A 164 -21.06 -1.74 -2.43
N GLU A 165 -21.92 -1.27 -3.34
CA GLU A 165 -22.09 -1.90 -4.66
C GLU A 165 -20.77 -1.95 -5.43
N ASN A 166 -20.07 -0.81 -5.53
CA ASN A 166 -18.85 -0.69 -6.34
C ASN A 166 -17.57 -0.59 -5.51
N TYR A 167 -17.64 -0.61 -4.17
CA TYR A 167 -16.46 -0.47 -3.32
C TYR A 167 -16.12 -1.74 -2.54
N TYR A 168 -14.88 -2.19 -2.69
CA TYR A 168 -14.34 -3.39 -2.04
C TYR A 168 -13.02 -3.06 -1.35
N ALA A 169 -12.93 -3.40 -0.06
CA ALA A 169 -11.68 -3.37 0.68
C ALA A 169 -10.88 -4.65 0.40
N LEU A 170 -9.59 -4.48 0.11
CA LEU A 170 -8.68 -5.53 -0.32
C LEU A 170 -7.35 -5.38 0.42
N ALA A 171 -6.97 -6.41 1.17
CA ALA A 171 -5.63 -6.54 1.75
C ALA A 171 -5.00 -7.86 1.30
N SER A 172 -3.72 -7.84 0.96
CA SER A 172 -2.99 -9.02 0.49
C SER A 172 -1.60 -9.09 1.11
N PHE A 173 -1.13 -10.29 1.44
CA PHE A 173 0.20 -10.55 1.98
C PHE A 173 0.54 -12.03 1.77
N TYR A 174 1.82 -12.41 1.66
CA TYR A 174 2.17 -13.82 1.60
C TYR A 174 2.26 -14.42 3.01
N GLU A 175 1.77 -15.65 3.16
CA GLU A 175 1.88 -16.38 4.44
C GLU A 175 3.34 -16.60 4.85
N SER A 176 4.25 -16.68 3.87
CA SER A 176 5.69 -16.82 4.05
C SER A 176 6.40 -15.55 4.49
N ASP A 177 5.75 -14.38 4.40
CA ASP A 177 6.39 -13.10 4.72
C ASP A 177 6.71 -13.02 6.20
N GLU A 178 7.78 -12.29 6.52
CA GLU A 178 8.13 -12.03 7.91
C GLU A 178 6.99 -11.28 8.59
N HIS A 179 6.64 -11.70 9.81
CA HIS A 179 5.55 -11.10 10.59
C HIS A 179 4.15 -11.19 9.96
N SER A 180 3.95 -12.08 8.98
CA SER A 180 2.66 -12.26 8.27
C SER A 180 1.47 -12.49 9.21
N LYS A 181 1.66 -13.22 10.32
CA LYS A 181 0.61 -13.46 11.32
C LYS A 181 0.17 -12.17 12.00
N GLU A 182 1.12 -11.33 12.40
CA GLU A 182 0.81 -10.05 13.03
C GLU A 182 0.22 -9.03 12.05
N ILE A 183 0.67 -9.03 10.79
CA ILE A 183 0.06 -8.25 9.70
C ILE A 183 -1.38 -8.72 9.46
N GLN A 184 -1.62 -10.04 9.48
CA GLN A 184 -2.95 -10.61 9.38
C GLN A 184 -3.87 -10.08 10.48
N GLU A 185 -3.42 -10.05 11.74
CA GLU A 185 -4.24 -9.60 12.87
C GLU A 185 -4.67 -8.13 12.73
N ILE A 186 -3.78 -7.24 12.26
CA ILE A 186 -4.13 -5.83 12.06
C ILE A 186 -5.10 -5.64 10.90
N TYR A 187 -4.94 -6.42 9.81
CA TYR A 187 -5.89 -6.42 8.70
C TYR A 187 -7.26 -6.95 9.13
N ASP A 188 -7.31 -8.05 9.88
CA ASP A 188 -8.56 -8.58 10.44
C ASP A 188 -9.25 -7.54 11.33
N TYR A 189 -8.52 -6.92 12.25
CA TYR A 189 -9.07 -5.87 13.10
C TYR A 189 -9.68 -4.71 12.32
N LEU A 190 -8.96 -4.18 11.32
CA LEU A 190 -9.41 -3.03 10.53
C LEU A 190 -10.59 -3.40 9.63
N LEU A 191 -10.50 -4.50 8.87
CA LEU A 191 -11.54 -4.94 7.95
C LEU A 191 -12.81 -5.36 8.69
N GLU A 192 -12.72 -6.04 9.83
CA GLU A 192 -13.91 -6.42 10.61
C GLU A 192 -14.66 -5.20 11.17
N LYS A 193 -13.95 -4.10 11.44
CA LYS A 193 -14.55 -2.86 11.96
C LYS A 193 -15.18 -2.00 10.89
N MET A 194 -14.65 -1.99 9.66
CA MET A 194 -15.19 -1.22 8.53
C MET A 194 -16.68 -1.47 8.33
#